data_AF-A0A0M7AK96-F1
#
_entry.id   AF-A0A0M7AK96-F1
#
_cell.length_a   1.000
_cell.length_b   1.000
_cell.length_c   1.000
_cell.angle_alpha   90.00
_cell.angle_beta   90.00
_cell.angle_gamma   90.00
#
_symmetry.space_group_name_H-M   'P 1'
#
loop_
_entity.id
_entity.type
_entity.pdbx_description
1 polymer ?
#
loop_
_entity_poly.entity_id
_entity_poly.type
_entity_poly.pdbx_seq_one_letter_code
_entity_poly.pdbx_strand_id
1 'polypeptide(L)' 'MPDIEDVVNELKQTRDEVKLKIHLGSKELQEEWDELEKKWDSFEAEAKLGESAQNISEATSLLGDELSKAFKKIRSAL' A
#
# COMPACT_ATOMS: atom_id res chain seq x y z
N MET A 1 -15.08 14.72 -1.28
CA MET A 1 -13.87 14.10 -0.70
C MET A 1 -13.68 12.80 -1.46
N PRO A 2 -12.48 12.44 -1.92
CA PRO A 2 -12.28 11.12 -2.53
C PRO A 2 -12.76 10.07 -1.54
N ASP A 3 -13.51 9.09 -2.03
CA ASP A 3 -13.97 8.00 -1.18
C ASP A 3 -12.76 7.21 -0.71
N ILE A 4 -12.85 6.63 0.47
CA ILE A 4 -11.75 5.84 1.04
C ILE A 4 -11.40 4.65 0.12
N GLU A 5 -12.40 4.18 -0.63
CA GLU A 5 -12.28 3.21 -1.71
C GLU A 5 -11.35 3.70 -2.82
N ASP A 6 -11.44 4.97 -3.22
CA ASP A 6 -10.55 5.55 -4.24
C ASP A 6 -9.09 5.53 -3.77
N VAL A 7 -8.86 5.86 -2.49
CA VAL A 7 -7.51 5.86 -1.89
C VAL A 7 -6.94 4.44 -1.84
N VAL A 8 -7.74 3.46 -1.40
CA VAL A 8 -7.34 2.05 -1.38
C VAL A 8 -7.06 1.54 -2.80
N ASN A 9 -7.88 1.91 -3.78
CA ASN A 9 -7.72 1.52 -5.17
C ASN A 9 -6.44 2.13 -5.80
N GLU A 10 -6.15 3.42 -5.54
CA GLU A 10 -4.90 4.03 -5.98
C GLU A 10 -3.65 3.36 -5.37
N LEU A 11 -3.72 2.99 -4.08
CA LEU A 11 -2.64 2.23 -3.45
C LEU A 11 -2.46 0.86 -4.11
N LYS A 12 -3.56 0.13 -4.35
CA LYS A 12 -3.53 -1.17 -5.04
C LYS A 12 -2.88 -1.05 -6.41
N GLN A 13 -3.28 -0.06 -7.19
CA GLN A 13 -2.72 0.17 -8.51
C GLN A 13 -1.21 0.47 -8.44
N THR A 14 -0.79 1.35 -7.53
CA THR A 14 0.63 1.68 -7.33
C THR A 14 1.43 0.44 -6.88
N ARG A 15 0.87 -0.36 -5.96
CA ARG A 15 1.46 -1.62 -5.51
C ARG A 15 1.66 -2.57 -6.69
N ASP A 16 0.63 -2.81 -7.48
CA ASP A 16 0.70 -3.75 -8.59
C ASP A 16 1.70 -3.30 -9.66
N GLU A 17 1.80 -2.00 -9.94
CA GLU A 17 2.85 -1.44 -10.81
C GLU A 17 4.27 -1.72 -10.28
N VAL A 18 4.49 -1.53 -8.97
CA VAL A 18 5.79 -1.80 -8.35
C VAL A 18 6.08 -3.29 -8.37
N LYS A 19 5.10 -4.15 -8.07
CA LYS A 19 5.24 -5.62 -8.08
C LYS A 19 5.71 -6.16 -9.44
N LEU A 20 5.27 -5.53 -10.53
CA LEU A 20 5.69 -5.91 -11.89
C LEU A 20 7.14 -5.52 -12.21
N LYS A 21 7.74 -4.58 -11.50
CA LYS A 21 9.09 -4.07 -11.76
C LYS A 21 10.09 -4.49 -10.70
N ILE A 22 9.65 -4.74 -9.47
CA ILE A 22 10.51 -5.00 -8.32
C ILE A 22 11.40 -6.23 -8.51
N HIS A 23 10.94 -7.22 -9.27
CA HIS A 23 11.73 -8.40 -9.61
C HIS A 23 12.95 -8.08 -10.50
N LEU A 24 12.98 -6.92 -11.17
CA LEU A 24 14.14 -6.40 -11.91
C LEU A 24 14.99 -5.45 -11.05
N GLY A 25 14.46 -5.00 -9.90
CA GLY A 25 15.14 -4.12 -8.99
C GLY A 25 16.26 -4.81 -8.22
N SER A 26 17.07 -4.00 -7.54
CA SER A 26 18.12 -4.46 -6.63
C SER A 26 17.56 -5.32 -5.49
N LYS A 27 18.38 -6.21 -4.94
CA LYS A 27 18.01 -7.05 -3.81
C LYS A 27 17.50 -6.25 -2.60
N GLU A 28 18.10 -5.09 -2.33
CA GLU A 28 17.65 -4.17 -1.27
C GLU A 28 16.22 -3.67 -1.49
N LEU A 29 15.84 -3.36 -2.74
CA LEU A 29 14.48 -2.94 -3.07
C LEU A 29 13.49 -4.10 -2.91
N GLN A 30 13.90 -5.32 -3.27
CA GLN A 30 13.09 -6.51 -3.07
C GLN A 30 12.86 -6.80 -1.58
N GLU A 31 13.89 -6.62 -0.73
CA GLU A 31 13.76 -6.75 0.71
C GLU A 31 12.86 -5.66 1.31
N GLU A 32 13.01 -4.38 0.90
CA GLU A 32 12.12 -3.27 1.31
C GLU A 32 10.67 -3.52 0.85
N TRP A 33 10.50 -4.08 -0.35
CA TRP A 33 9.19 -4.46 -0.87
C TRP A 33 8.51 -5.55 -0.06
N ASP A 34 9.23 -6.62 0.28
CA ASP A 34 8.68 -7.73 1.06
C ASP A 34 8.22 -7.27 2.46
N GLU A 35 8.91 -6.30 3.06
CA GLU A 35 8.45 -5.67 4.30
C GLU A 35 7.18 -4.82 4.10
N LEU A 36 7.09 -4.09 2.98
CA LEU A 36 5.90 -3.31 2.65
C LEU A 36 4.70 -4.18 2.30
N GLU A 37 4.86 -5.34 1.64
CA GLU A 37 3.74 -6.24 1.38
C GLU A 37 3.13 -6.77 2.69
N LYS A 38 3.94 -7.07 3.71
CA LYS A 38 3.42 -7.49 5.02
C LYS A 38 2.58 -6.40 5.70
N LYS A 39 3.01 -5.14 5.59
CA LYS A 39 2.25 -3.99 6.10
C LYS A 39 0.98 -3.77 5.30
N TRP A 40 1.05 -3.94 3.98
CA TRP A 40 -0.10 -3.87 3.08
C TRP A 40 -1.17 -4.92 3.41
N ASP A 41 -0.78 -6.16 3.70
CA ASP A 41 -1.74 -7.22 4.06
C ASP A 41 -2.49 -6.89 5.35
N SER A 42 -1.78 -6.32 6.33
CA SER A 42 -2.38 -5.86 7.60
C SER A 42 -3.35 -4.70 7.36
N PHE A 43 -2.93 -3.72 6.55
CA PHE A 43 -3.77 -2.60 6.13
C PHE A 43 -5.02 -3.07 5.37
N GLU A 44 -4.90 -4.00 4.41
CA GLU A 44 -6.04 -4.47 3.63
C GLU A 44 -7.05 -5.21 4.51
N ALA A 45 -6.57 -6.01 5.48
CA ALA A 45 -7.43 -6.68 6.43
C ALA A 45 -8.21 -5.69 7.29
N GLU A 46 -7.54 -4.66 7.84
CA GLU A 46 -8.19 -3.61 8.62
C GLU A 46 -9.13 -2.74 7.78
N ALA A 47 -8.72 -2.38 6.56
CA ALA A 47 -9.52 -1.58 5.65
C ALA A 47 -10.81 -2.31 5.26
N LYS A 48 -10.76 -3.61 4.96
CA LYS A 48 -11.96 -4.43 4.67
C LYS A 48 -12.91 -4.51 5.86
N LEU A 49 -12.38 -4.64 7.08
CA LEU A 49 -13.18 -4.65 8.30
C LEU A 49 -13.83 -3.29 8.55
N GLY A 50 -13.07 -2.21 8.36
CA GLY A 50 -13.55 -0.85 8.52
C GLY A 50 -14.58 -0.46 7.46
N GLU A 51 -14.39 -0.87 6.20
CA GLU A 51 -15.36 -0.71 5.12
C GLU A 51 -16.69 -1.40 5.45
N SER A 52 -16.62 -2.66 5.91
CA SER A 52 -17.81 -3.43 6.33
C SER A 52 -18.54 -2.78 7.52
N ALA A 53 -17.79 -2.10 8.40
CA ALA A 53 -18.33 -1.35 9.54
C ALA A 53 -18.67 0.11 9.21
N GLN A 54 -18.53 0.54 7.94
CA GLN A 54 -18.61 1.93 7.49
C GLN A 54 -17.75 2.91 8.32
N ASN A 55 -16.66 2.42 8.89
CA ASN A 55 -15.78 3.16 9.78
C ASN A 55 -14.34 2.66 9.64
N ILE A 56 -13.53 3.40 8.90
CA ILE A 56 -12.08 3.20 8.85
C ILE A 56 -11.44 4.01 9.97
N SER A 57 -10.57 3.35 10.74
CA SER A 57 -9.85 4.01 11.82
C SER A 57 -8.82 5.01 11.27
N GLU A 58 -8.57 6.08 12.02
CA GLU A 58 -7.56 7.08 11.68
C GLU A 58 -6.15 6.45 11.55
N ALA A 59 -5.89 5.40 12.33
CA ALA A 59 -4.66 4.61 12.26
C ALA A 59 -4.53 3.87 10.91
N THR A 60 -5.61 3.28 10.42
CA THR A 60 -5.64 2.61 9.12
C THR A 60 -5.44 3.63 7.99
N SER A 61 -6.08 4.80 8.05
CA SER A 61 -5.85 5.88 7.08
C SER A 61 -4.40 6.36 7.07
N LEU A 62 -3.79 6.59 8.25
CA LEU A 62 -2.38 6.95 8.37
C LEU A 62 -1.45 5.87 7.79
N LEU A 63 -1.74 4.59 8.06
CA LEU A 63 -0.98 3.46 7.54
C LEU A 63 -1.07 3.39 6.00
N GLY A 64 -2.25 3.63 5.44
CA GLY A 64 -2.44 3.73 3.99
C GLY A 64 -1.61 4.87 3.37
N ASP A 65 -1.57 6.02 4.03
CA ASP A 65 -0.78 7.17 3.60
C ASP A 65 0.74 6.89 3.60
N GLU A 66 1.23 6.22 4.65
CA GLU A 66 2.61 5.77 4.74
C GLU A 66 2.96 4.74 3.66
N LEU A 67 2.09 3.75 3.45
CA LEU A 67 2.24 2.74 2.40
C LEU A 67 2.27 3.37 1.01
N SER A 68 1.41 4.36 0.74
CA SER A 68 1.40 5.10 -0.54
C SER A 68 2.75 5.76 -0.80
N LYS A 69 3.29 6.46 0.21
CA LYS A 69 4.58 7.15 0.11
C LYS A 69 5.72 6.15 -0.11
N ALA A 70 5.69 5.03 0.61
CA ALA A 70 6.70 3.99 0.49
C ALA A 70 6.68 3.32 -0.89
N PHE A 71 5.50 2.94 -1.41
CA PHE A 71 5.38 2.39 -2.75
C PHE A 71 5.80 3.38 -3.84
N LYS A 72 5.43 4.67 -3.72
CA LYS A 72 5.90 5.71 -4.65
C LYS A 72 7.42 5.90 -4.60
N LYS A 73 8.03 5.78 -3.42
CA LYS A 73 9.49 5.84 -3.25
C LYS A 73 10.17 4.67 -3.96
N ILE A 74 9.72 3.43 -3.74
CA ILE A 74 10.25 2.26 -4.46
C ILE A 74 10.05 2.42 -5.96
N ARG A 75 8.86 2.85 -6.41
CA ARG A 75 8.57 3.11 -7.83
C ARG A 75 9.54 4.12 -8.46
N SER A 76 9.99 5.11 -7.69
CA SER A 76 10.92 6.14 -8.16
C SER A 76 12.38 5.68 -8.14
N ALA A 77 12.68 4.60 -7.41
CA ALA A 77 14.00 3.99 -7.30
C ALA A 77 14.21 2.82 -8.26
N LEU A 78 13.14 2.33 -8.90
CA LEU A 78 13.13 1.32 -9.97
C LEU A 78 13.37 1.95 -11.34
#